data_AF-A0A7Y4LW46-F1
#
_entry.id   AF-A0A7Y4LW46-F1
#
_cell.length_a   1.000
_cell.length_b   1.000
_cell.length_c   1.000
_cell.angle_alpha   90.00
_cell.angle_beta   90.00
_cell.angle_gamma   90.00
#
_symmetry.space_group_name_H-M   'P 1'
#
loop_
_entity.id
_entity.type
_entity.pdbx_description
1 polymer ?
#
loop_
_entity_poly.entity_id
_entity_poly.type
_entity_poly.pdbx_seq_one_letter_code
_entity_poly.pdbx_strand_id
1 'polypeptide(L)' 'MSVQVGRQRREILQLHRASISTASAELLLTRMLAKIEGLCAERDRLRKVQGGPTKGRVLGGRSW' A
#
# COMPACT_ATOMS: atom_id res chain seq x y z
N MET A 1 1.05 -2.01 -2.88
CA MET A 1 1.16 -0.68 -2.24
C MET A 1 2.51 -0.47 -1.57
N SER A 2 3.07 -1.46 -0.87
CA SER A 2 4.36 -1.38 -0.16
C SER A 2 5.54 -0.90 -1.02
N VAL A 3 5.56 -1.26 -2.31
CA VAL A 3 6.60 -0.83 -3.26
C VAL A 3 6.59 0.68 -3.51
N GLN A 4 5.43 1.31 -3.60
CA GLN A 4 5.30 2.76 -3.86
C GLN A 4 5.79 3.57 -2.65
N VAL A 5 5.35 3.19 -1.45
CA VAL A 5 5.84 3.78 -0.19
C VAL A 5 7.34 3.61 -0.05
N GLY A 6 7.87 2.43 -0.40
CA GLY A 6 9.31 2.17 -0.37
C GLY A 6 10.12 3.05 -1.33
N ARG A 7 9.55 3.49 -2.46
CA ARG A 7 10.18 4.48 -3.35
C ARG A 7 10.19 5.87 -2.72
N GLN A 8 9.05 6.33 -2.19
CA GLN A 8 8.96 7.63 -1.52
C GLN A 8 9.91 7.76 -0.33
N ARG A 9 10.07 6.69 0.48
CA ARG A 9 11.06 6.66 1.58
C ARG A 9 12.50 6.83 1.09
N ARG A 10 12.84 6.25 -0.07
CA ARG A 10 14.18 6.39 -0.66
C ARG A 10 14.44 7.80 -1.16
N GLU A 11 13.46 8.44 -1.79
CA GLU A 11 13.55 9.83 -2.25
C GLU A 11 13.70 10.79 -1.06
N ILE A 12 12.90 10.62 0.01
CA ILE A 12 13.05 11.38 1.26
C ILE A 12 14.46 11.22 1.83
N LEU A 13 15.00 10.00 1.85
CA LEU A 13 16.36 9.76 2.34
C LEU A 13 17.43 10.47 1.49
N GLN A 14 17.25 10.53 0.17
CA GLN A 14 18.15 11.27 -0.72
C GLN A 14 18.10 12.77 -0.44
N LEU A 15 16.91 13.34 -0.25
CA LEU A 15 16.73 14.75 0.12
C LEU A 15 17.36 15.08 1.47
N HIS A 16 17.17 14.21 2.47
CA HIS A 16 17.81 14.37 3.78
C HIS A 16 19.34 14.35 3.70
N ARG A 17 19.92 13.47 2.87
CA ARG A 17 21.38 13.44 2.63
C ARG A 17 21.90 14.70 1.95
N ALA A 18 21.07 15.35 1.15
CA ALA A 18 21.35 16.66 0.57
C ALA A 18 21.08 17.83 1.54
N SER A 19 20.77 17.55 2.81
CA SER A 19 20.40 18.56 3.84
C SER A 19 19.19 19.40 3.47
N ILE A 20 18.31 18.89 2.59
CA ILE A 20 17.03 19.52 2.25
C ILE A 20 16.03 19.12 3.33
N SER A 21 15.25 20.07 3.83
CA SER A 21 14.20 19.80 4.82
C SER A 21 13.15 18.83 4.28
N THR A 22 12.95 17.71 4.98
CA THR A 22 12.01 16.64 4.61
C THR A 22 10.77 16.58 5.50
N ALA A 23 10.62 17.47 6.49
CA ALA A 23 9.58 17.38 7.51
C ALA A 23 8.15 17.31 6.93
N SER A 24 7.86 18.10 5.90
CA SER A 24 6.55 18.08 5.22
C SER A 24 6.31 16.78 4.45
N ALA A 25 7.35 16.25 3.80
CA ALA A 25 7.28 14.99 3.05
C ALA A 25 7.08 13.79 3.98
N GLU A 26 7.75 13.77 5.14
CA GLU A 26 7.58 12.73 6.17
C GLU A 26 6.18 12.76 6.80
N LEU A 27 5.66 13.96 7.09
CA LEU A 27 4.30 14.13 7.59
C LEU A 27 3.26 13.62 6.57
N LEU A 28 3.44 13.98 5.29
CA LEU A 28 2.56 13.52 4.21
C LEU A 28 2.62 11.99 4.08
N LEU A 29 3.82 11.41 4.08
CA LEU A 29 4.01 9.96 3.97
C LEU A 29 3.33 9.21 5.13
N THR A 30 3.42 9.74 6.35
CA THR A 30 2.74 9.19 7.53
C THR A 30 1.22 9.18 7.34
N ARG A 31 0.65 10.29 6.87
CA ARG A 31 -0.81 10.38 6.60
C ARG A 31 -1.25 9.44 5.48
N MET A 32 -0.43 9.29 4.44
CA MET A 32 -0.71 8.35 3.36
C MET A 32 -0.70 6.91 3.86
N LEU A 33 0.28 6.53 4.70
CA LEU A 33 0.35 5.20 5.31
C LEU A 33 -0.89 4.88 6.13
N ALA A 34 -1.28 5.78 7.03
CA ALA A 34 -2.48 5.60 7.84
C ALA A 34 -3.75 5.39 6.98
N LYS A 35 -3.87 6.15 5.88
CA LYS A 35 -4.98 5.99 4.93
C LYS A 35 -4.93 4.65 4.20
N ILE A 36 -3.75 4.20 3.78
CA ILE A 36 -3.55 2.91 3.11
C ILE A 36 -3.94 1.77 4.04
N GLU A 37 -3.50 1.82 5.30
CA GLU A 37 -3.84 0.82 6.32
C GLU A 37 -5.36 0.76 6.54
N GLY A 38 -6.02 1.90 6.69
CA GLY A 38 -7.48 1.97 6.79
C GLY A 38 -8.20 1.39 5.58
N LEU A 39 -7.75 1.70 4.36
CA LEU A 39 -8.32 1.13 3.13
C LEU A 39 -8.08 -0.38 3.01
N CYS A 40 -6.90 -0.87 3.43
CA CYS A 40 -6.61 -2.30 3.43
C CYS A 40 -7.49 -3.05 4.44
N ALA A 41 -7.66 -2.50 5.64
CA ALA A 41 -8.53 -3.06 6.66
C ALA A 41 -9.99 -3.12 6.18
N GLU A 42 -10.49 -2.05 5.56
CA GLU A 42 -11.83 -2.01 5.01
C GLU A 42 -12.01 -2.99 3.85
N ARG A 43 -11.04 -3.07 2.93
CA ARG A 43 -11.04 -4.09 1.87
C ARG A 43 -11.10 -5.50 2.45
N ASP A 44 -10.34 -5.79 3.49
CA ASP A 44 -10.28 -7.11 4.10
C ASP A 44 -11.57 -7.44 4.87
N ARG A 45 -12.20 -6.43 5.49
CA ARG A 45 -13.55 -6.54 6.07
C ARG A 45 -14.59 -6.84 4.98
N LEU A 46 -14.61 -6.06 3.90
CA LEU A 46 -15.54 -6.24 2.79
C LEU A 46 -15.35 -7.59 2.09
N ARG A 47 -14.10 -8.06 1.92
CA ARG A 47 -13.79 -9.40 1.41
C ARG A 47 -14.35 -10.52 2.28
N LYS A 48 -14.37 -10.34 3.60
CA LYS A 48 -14.97 -11.31 4.53
C LYS A 48 -16.50 -11.29 4.42
N VAL A 49 -17.10 -10.10 4.32
CA VAL A 49 -18.57 -9.92 4.27
C VAL A 49 -19.18 -10.35 2.93
N GLN A 50 -18.53 -10.03 1.81
CA GLN A 50 -19.03 -10.37 0.47
C GLN A 50 -18.88 -11.86 0.13
N GLY A 51 -18.25 -12.64 1.00
CA GLY A 51 -17.73 -13.96 0.66
C GLY A 51 -16.57 -13.82 -0.33
N GLY A 52 -15.54 -14.66 -0.18
CA GLY A 52 -14.49 -14.76 -1.21
C GLY A 52 -15.11 -14.96 -2.60
N PRO A 53 -14.39 -14.65 -3.69
CA PRO A 53 -14.97 -14.61 -5.03
C PRO A 53 -15.88 -15.81 -5.24
N THR A 54 -17.14 -15.55 -5.61
CA THR A 54 -17.97 -16.53 -6.31
C THR A 54 -17.02 -17.15 -7.31
N LYS A 55 -16.65 -18.40 -7.07
CA LYS A 55 -15.63 -19.12 -7.83
C LYS A 55 -16.21 -19.27 -9.23
N GLY A 56 -16.10 -18.22 -10.03
CA GLY A 56 -16.28 -18.26 -11.46
C GLY A 56 -15.25 -19.27 -11.91
N ARG A 57 -15.74 -20.47 -12.20
CA ARG A 57 -14.97 -21.59 -12.68
C ARG A 57 -13.99 -21.08 -13.72
N VAL A 58 -12.70 -21.16 -13.43
CA VAL A 58 -11.75 -21.35 -14.52
C VAL A 58 -11.56 -22.86 -14.59
N LEU A 59 -12.20 -23.47 -15.57
CA LEU A 59 -11.90 -24.82 -16.01
C LEU A 59 -10.47 -24.78 -16.57
N GLY A 60 -9.48 -25.15 -15.76
CA GLY A 60 -8.10 -25.24 -16.22
C GLY A 60 -7.10 -24.94 -15.13
N GLY A 61 -6.90 -25.91 -14.22
CA GLY A 61 -5.77 -25.88 -13.31
C GLY A 61 -4.46 -25.88 -14.09
N ARG A 62 -3.68 -24.81 -13.98
CA ARG A 62 -2.24 -24.88 -14.20
C ARG A 62 -1.52 -24.02 -13.16
N SER A 63 -0.58 -24.69 -12.50
CA SER A 63 0.48 -24.11 -11.68
C SER A 63 1.54 -23.53 -12.62
N TRP A 64 1.98 -22.31 -12.35
CA TRP A 64 3.30 -21.80 -12.68
C TRP A 64 3.88 -21.20 -11.40
#